data_AF-K5Z3T6-F1
#
_entry.id   AF-K5Z3T6-F1
#
_cell.length_a   1.000
_cell.length_b   1.000
_cell.length_c   1.000
_cell.angle_alpha   90.00
_cell.angle_beta   90.00
_cell.angle_gamma   90.00
#
_symmetry.space_group_name_H-M   'P 1'
#
loop_
_entity.id
_entity.type
_entity.pdbx_description
1 polymer ?
#
loop_
_entity_poly.entity_id
_entity_poly.type
_entity_poly.pdbx_seq_one_letter_code
_entity_poly.pdbx_strand_id
1 'polypeptide(L)'
;MYAMAKGQTKDMNNGIVKFNFKHILSQVVFKAKTQYDNMQVDIDVIKIHNFKFAGAFTLPAAADGTGSWSSSDLAFPHAFTVVKNANITVNSNTEATDITTNTPMLNIPQELTAWKVSETATKSKLEADNAKQCYLEIACKIRQSGAYLLGSASEYKTIYVPFGDTWEQGKRHIYTLIFGGGYDDQGEAVLNPIQFDAETTGWVDADKDVNVQP
;
A
#
# COMPACT_ATOMS: atom_id res chain seq x y z
N MET A 1 -2.52 -17.46 4.80
CA MET A 1 -2.39 -18.39 3.65
C MET A 1 -3.44 -19.49 3.80
N TYR A 2 -3.72 -20.26 2.74
CA TYR A 2 -4.52 -21.47 2.81
C TYR A 2 -3.95 -22.56 1.89
N ALA A 3 -4.26 -23.82 2.17
CA ALA A 3 -3.96 -24.96 1.31
C ALA A 3 -5.09 -25.99 1.41
N MET A 4 -5.29 -26.78 0.35
CA MET A 4 -6.30 -27.83 0.33
C MET A 4 -5.79 -29.04 -0.45
N ALA A 5 -5.88 -30.22 0.16
CA ALA A 5 -5.58 -31.51 -0.46
C ALA A 5 -6.73 -32.47 -0.18
N LYS A 6 -7.70 -32.56 -1.11
CA LYS A 6 -8.87 -33.44 -0.98
C LYS A 6 -8.56 -34.85 -1.48
N GLY A 7 -9.37 -35.81 -1.03
CA GLY A 7 -9.34 -37.20 -1.53
C GLY A 7 -8.04 -37.96 -1.24
N GLN A 8 -7.22 -37.49 -0.29
CA GLN A 8 -5.98 -38.17 0.06
C GLN A 8 -6.26 -39.47 0.81
N THR A 9 -5.61 -40.55 0.41
CA THR A 9 -5.59 -41.82 1.16
C THR A 9 -4.17 -42.16 1.57
N LYS A 10 -4.04 -43.06 2.55
CA LYS A 10 -2.74 -43.49 3.10
C LYS A 10 -1.77 -44.00 2.01
N ASP A 11 -2.29 -44.66 0.99
CA ASP A 11 -1.47 -45.36 0.00
C ASP A 11 -1.01 -44.48 -1.18
N MET A 12 -1.60 -43.29 -1.38
CA MET A 12 -1.33 -42.48 -2.58
C MET A 12 0.09 -41.87 -2.64
N ASN A 13 0.70 -41.60 -1.49
CA ASN A 13 1.97 -40.86 -1.39
C ASN A 13 2.83 -41.37 -0.21
N ASN A 14 2.83 -42.69 0.03
CA ASN A 14 3.52 -43.31 1.17
C ASN A 14 3.11 -42.69 2.52
N GLY A 15 1.83 -42.33 2.68
CA GLY A 15 1.32 -41.65 3.88
C GLY A 15 1.63 -40.15 3.97
N ILE A 16 2.23 -39.54 2.94
CA ILE A 16 2.59 -38.11 2.93
C ILE A 16 1.52 -37.30 2.21
N VAL A 17 1.02 -36.24 2.85
CA VAL A 17 0.13 -35.26 2.20
C VAL A 17 0.93 -34.02 1.82
N LYS A 18 0.92 -33.66 0.54
CA LYS A 18 1.57 -32.43 0.04
C LYS A 18 0.55 -31.30 -0.01
N PHE A 19 0.86 -30.19 0.65
CA PHE A 19 0.07 -28.97 0.61
C PHE A 19 0.75 -27.91 -0.23
N ASN A 20 0.00 -27.30 -1.15
CA ASN A 20 0.43 -26.12 -1.88
C ASN A 20 -0.26 -24.91 -1.26
N PHE A 21 0.52 -24.10 -0.52
CA PHE A 21 -0.01 -22.90 0.12
C PHE A 21 -0.21 -21.78 -0.89
N LYS A 22 -1.31 -21.04 -0.73
CA LYS A 22 -1.65 -19.85 -1.50
C LYS A 22 -1.80 -18.66 -0.55
N HIS A 23 -1.25 -17.52 -0.93
CA HIS A 23 -1.50 -16.26 -0.23
C HIS A 23 -2.98 -15.85 -0.40
N ILE A 24 -3.58 -15.39 0.70
CA ILE A 24 -4.98 -14.92 0.70
C ILE A 24 -5.08 -13.39 0.69
N LEU A 25 -3.98 -12.71 0.99
CA LEU A 25 -3.90 -11.25 1.04
C LEU A 25 -3.08 -10.75 -0.16
N SER A 26 -3.10 -9.44 -0.34
CA SER A 26 -2.21 -8.70 -1.21
C SER A 26 -1.06 -8.13 -0.37
N GLN A 27 0.16 -8.17 -0.89
CA GLN A 27 1.30 -7.51 -0.28
C GLN A 27 1.48 -6.12 -0.92
N VAL A 28 1.60 -5.07 -0.11
CA VAL A 28 1.78 -3.69 -0.59
C VAL A 28 3.08 -3.11 -0.04
N VAL A 29 3.87 -2.52 -0.93
CA VAL A 29 5.19 -1.95 -0.69
C VAL A 29 5.25 -0.56 -1.31
N PHE A 30 5.82 0.39 -0.57
CA PHE A 30 6.12 1.73 -1.05
C PHE A 30 7.62 1.93 -1.21
N LYS A 31 7.98 2.52 -2.35
CA LYS A 31 9.28 3.12 -2.64
C LYS A 31 9.09 4.62 -2.88
N ALA A 32 10.16 5.39 -2.84
CA ALA A 32 10.12 6.81 -3.13
C ALA A 32 11.37 7.29 -3.87
N LYS A 33 11.17 8.22 -4.81
CA LYS A 33 12.22 9.01 -5.46
C LYS A 33 11.75 10.46 -5.57
N THR A 34 12.67 11.39 -5.80
CA THR A 34 12.34 12.79 -6.04
C THR A 34 12.03 13.02 -7.52
N GLN A 35 11.26 14.07 -7.83
CA GLN A 35 11.03 14.48 -9.22
C GLN A 35 12.29 15.09 -9.86
N TYR A 36 13.05 15.87 -9.08
CA TYR A 36 14.27 16.55 -9.54
C TYR A 36 15.49 16.11 -8.72
N ASP A 37 16.67 16.19 -9.33
CA ASP A 37 17.97 15.81 -8.76
C ASP A 37 18.37 16.68 -7.57
N ASN A 38 18.00 17.95 -7.60
CA ASN A 38 18.29 18.93 -6.54
C ASN A 38 17.24 18.94 -5.42
N MET A 39 16.33 17.96 -5.38
CA MET A 39 15.32 17.83 -4.33
C MET A 39 15.75 16.87 -3.23
N GLN A 40 15.28 17.14 -2.02
CA GLN A 40 15.34 16.23 -0.90
C GLN A 40 13.99 16.22 -0.18
N VAL A 41 13.49 15.03 0.14
CA VAL A 41 12.29 14.83 0.95
C VAL A 41 12.63 14.04 2.20
N ASP A 42 12.28 14.59 3.35
CA ASP A 42 12.32 13.84 4.61
C ASP A 42 10.88 13.47 4.98
N ILE A 43 10.64 12.18 5.19
CA ILE A 43 9.31 11.62 5.46
C ILE A 43 9.27 11.20 6.93
N ASP A 44 8.28 11.70 7.66
CA ASP A 44 8.03 11.29 9.05
C ASP A 44 7.02 10.13 9.11
N VAL A 45 5.85 10.32 8.48
CA VAL A 45 4.78 9.34 8.44
C VAL A 45 4.04 9.34 7.12
N ILE A 46 3.65 8.15 6.65
CA ILE A 46 2.65 7.97 5.60
C ILE A 46 1.51 7.16 6.20
N LYS A 47 0.28 7.62 5.95
CA LYS A 47 -0.94 6.87 6.22
C LYS A 47 -1.72 6.67 4.93
N ILE A 48 -2.42 5.54 4.81
CA ILE A 48 -3.42 5.32 3.78
C ILE A 48 -4.81 5.36 4.40
N HIS A 49 -5.72 6.06 3.74
CA HIS A 49 -7.09 6.27 4.20
C HIS A 49 -8.11 5.41 3.43
N ASN A 50 -9.18 5.03 4.12
CA ASN A 50 -10.45 4.57 3.54
C ASN A 50 -10.41 3.26 2.71
N PHE A 51 -9.55 2.30 3.05
CA PHE A 51 -9.57 0.95 2.47
C PHE A 51 -10.24 -0.08 3.40
N LYS A 52 -10.81 -1.16 2.88
CA LYS A 52 -11.42 -2.23 3.71
C LYS A 52 -10.32 -2.99 4.47
N PHE A 53 -10.39 -2.97 5.81
CA PHE A 53 -9.41 -3.60 6.69
C PHE A 53 -9.90 -4.93 7.31
N ALA A 54 -11.17 -5.28 7.13
CA ALA A 54 -11.77 -6.48 7.69
C ALA A 54 -12.70 -7.18 6.68
N GLY A 55 -12.87 -8.49 6.85
CA GLY A 55 -13.71 -9.33 5.99
C GLY A 55 -13.67 -10.79 6.43
N ALA A 56 -14.41 -11.63 5.74
CA ALA A 56 -14.39 -13.08 5.88
C ALA A 56 -13.76 -13.72 4.64
N PHE A 57 -12.87 -14.68 4.85
CA PHE A 57 -12.31 -15.50 3.77
C PHE A 57 -13.03 -16.84 3.68
N THR A 58 -13.53 -17.18 2.50
CA THR A 58 -14.18 -18.46 2.21
C THR A 58 -13.22 -19.36 1.44
N LEU A 59 -12.98 -20.57 1.96
CA LEU A 59 -12.20 -21.59 1.27
C LEU A 59 -12.92 -22.04 -0.01
N PRO A 60 -12.20 -22.32 -1.10
CA PRO A 60 -12.80 -22.80 -2.34
C PRO A 60 -13.41 -24.19 -2.16
N ALA A 61 -14.41 -24.53 -2.97
CA ALA A 61 -15.01 -25.85 -2.95
C ALA A 61 -14.07 -26.93 -3.53
N ALA A 62 -13.28 -26.60 -4.55
CA ALA A 62 -12.29 -27.49 -5.16
C ALA A 62 -10.89 -27.19 -4.63
N ALA A 63 -10.02 -28.21 -4.61
CA ALA A 63 -8.66 -28.09 -4.06
C ALA A 63 -7.75 -27.17 -4.91
N ASP A 64 -7.98 -27.11 -6.22
CA ASP A 64 -7.29 -26.23 -7.16
C ASP A 64 -7.89 -24.81 -7.23
N GLY A 65 -9.09 -24.61 -6.68
CA GLY A 65 -9.80 -23.34 -6.70
C GLY A 65 -9.12 -22.20 -5.93
N THR A 66 -9.63 -21.00 -6.15
CA THR A 66 -9.24 -19.76 -5.45
C THR A 66 -10.31 -19.42 -4.42
N GLY A 67 -9.92 -19.28 -3.15
CA GLY A 67 -10.84 -18.78 -2.13
C GLY A 67 -11.20 -17.31 -2.38
N SER A 68 -12.21 -16.80 -1.69
CA SER A 68 -12.70 -15.44 -1.90
C SER A 68 -12.84 -14.67 -0.60
N TRP A 69 -12.71 -13.36 -0.69
CA TRP A 69 -13.01 -12.44 0.39
C TRP A 69 -14.41 -11.86 0.23
N SER A 70 -15.10 -11.69 1.35
CA SER A 70 -16.31 -10.88 1.48
C SER A 70 -16.09 -9.85 2.57
N SER A 71 -16.19 -8.58 2.21
CA SER A 71 -16.02 -7.44 3.13
C SER A 71 -17.20 -6.49 3.01
N SER A 72 -17.77 -6.10 4.14
CA SER A 72 -18.73 -5.00 4.19
C SER A 72 -18.09 -3.69 3.76
N ASP A 73 -18.91 -2.74 3.36
CA ASP A 73 -18.44 -1.38 3.12
C ASP A 73 -18.02 -0.71 4.45
N LEU A 74 -17.21 0.34 4.32
CA LEU A 74 -16.68 1.07 5.46
C LEU A 74 -17.78 1.87 6.16
N ALA A 75 -18.02 1.55 7.42
CA ALA A 75 -18.98 2.28 8.25
C ALA A 75 -18.49 3.70 8.61
N PHE A 76 -17.17 3.92 8.67
CA PHE A 76 -16.56 5.21 9.00
C PHE A 76 -15.20 5.36 8.30
N PRO A 77 -14.76 6.60 8.01
CA PRO A 77 -13.42 6.85 7.48
C PRO A 77 -12.35 6.51 8.53
N HIS A 78 -11.21 6.01 8.08
CA HIS A 78 -10.11 5.64 8.96
C HIS A 78 -8.78 5.73 8.22
N ALA A 79 -7.69 5.71 8.98
CA ALA A 79 -6.33 5.78 8.46
C ALA A 79 -5.45 4.69 9.10
N PHE A 80 -4.62 4.03 8.31
CA PHE A 80 -3.57 3.14 8.82
C PHE A 80 -2.20 3.72 8.50
N THR A 81 -1.30 3.67 9.47
CA THR A 81 0.10 4.07 9.26
C THR A 81 0.84 2.99 8.50
N VAL A 82 1.44 3.35 7.36
CA VAL A 82 2.10 2.41 6.43
C VAL A 82 3.61 2.60 6.39
N VAL A 83 4.05 3.83 6.66
CA VAL A 83 5.46 4.18 6.85
C VAL A 83 5.54 5.05 8.10
N LYS A 84 6.44 4.70 9.01
CA LYS A 84 6.76 5.51 10.19
C LYS A 84 8.21 5.28 10.57
N ASN A 85 9.06 6.29 10.43
CA ASN A 85 10.42 6.24 10.95
C ASN A 85 11.04 7.63 10.99
N ALA A 86 11.85 7.91 12.01
CA ALA A 86 12.40 9.25 12.25
C ALA A 86 13.43 9.74 11.20
N ASN A 87 13.88 8.87 10.26
CA ASN A 87 15.04 9.14 9.42
C ASN A 87 14.88 8.69 7.94
N ILE A 88 13.67 8.73 7.36
CA ILE A 88 13.53 8.43 5.92
C ILE A 88 13.85 9.69 5.12
N THR A 89 14.98 9.67 4.43
CA THR A 89 15.39 10.73 3.48
C THR A 89 15.43 10.16 2.07
N VAL A 90 14.81 10.87 1.14
CA VAL A 90 14.76 10.56 -0.29
C VAL A 90 15.37 11.74 -1.05
N ASN A 91 16.46 11.52 -1.78
CA ASN A 91 17.24 12.58 -2.43
C ASN A 91 17.79 12.17 -3.80
N SER A 92 17.18 11.15 -4.41
CA SER A 92 17.53 10.62 -5.72
C SER A 92 16.32 10.71 -6.64
N ASN A 93 16.53 11.21 -7.87
CA ASN A 93 15.51 11.22 -8.92
C ASN A 93 15.60 10.03 -9.89
N THR A 94 16.63 9.19 -9.75
CA THR A 94 16.87 8.02 -10.62
C THR A 94 16.50 6.73 -9.92
N GLU A 95 17.16 6.44 -8.79
CA GLU A 95 16.91 5.25 -7.97
C GLU A 95 15.84 5.54 -6.91
N ALA A 96 14.89 4.60 -6.78
CA ALA A 96 13.84 4.67 -5.78
C ALA A 96 14.26 3.96 -4.48
N THR A 97 14.22 4.70 -3.38
CA THR A 97 14.48 4.19 -2.03
C THR A 97 13.30 3.37 -1.55
N ASP A 98 13.52 2.17 -1.02
CA ASP A 98 12.47 1.44 -0.29
C ASP A 98 12.17 2.16 1.03
N ILE A 99 10.93 2.58 1.20
CA ILE A 99 10.47 3.32 2.39
C ILE A 99 9.54 2.47 3.25
N THR A 100 9.25 1.24 2.83
CA THR A 100 8.49 0.27 3.61
C THR A 100 9.40 -0.23 4.73
N THR A 101 8.97 -0.10 5.98
CA THR A 101 9.80 -0.39 7.16
C THR A 101 10.01 -1.90 7.39
N ASN A 102 10.68 -2.62 6.49
CA ASN A 102 10.93 -4.08 6.51
C ASN A 102 9.70 -5.00 6.68
N THR A 103 8.52 -4.44 6.96
CA THR A 103 7.25 -5.11 7.18
C THR A 103 6.27 -4.61 6.14
N PRO A 104 6.13 -5.31 5.01
CA PRO A 104 5.18 -4.91 3.99
C PRO A 104 3.75 -5.00 4.52
N MET A 105 2.87 -4.16 3.99
CA MET A 105 1.46 -4.22 4.35
C MET A 105 0.82 -5.46 3.75
N LEU A 106 -0.03 -6.13 4.53
CA LEU A 106 -0.83 -7.24 4.07
C LEU A 106 -2.30 -6.81 4.10
N ASN A 107 -2.90 -6.68 2.92
CA ASN A 107 -4.24 -6.11 2.77
C ASN A 107 -5.21 -7.11 2.15
N ILE A 108 -6.49 -6.96 2.46
CA ILE A 108 -7.56 -7.70 1.78
C ILE A 108 -7.56 -7.28 0.30
N PRO A 109 -7.62 -8.24 -0.65
CA PRO A 109 -7.78 -7.93 -2.06
C PRO A 109 -9.06 -7.13 -2.31
N GLN A 110 -8.93 -5.97 -2.98
CA GLN A 110 -10.02 -5.02 -3.18
C GLN A 110 -9.66 -3.98 -4.24
N GLU A 111 -10.68 -3.31 -4.79
CA GLU A 111 -10.51 -2.09 -5.58
C GLU A 111 -10.55 -0.86 -4.65
N LEU A 112 -9.59 0.05 -4.84
CA LEU A 112 -9.49 1.31 -4.12
C LEU A 112 -9.93 2.46 -5.02
N THR A 113 -10.94 3.21 -4.59
CA THR A 113 -11.39 4.40 -5.31
C THR A 113 -10.54 5.60 -4.93
N ALA A 114 -9.69 6.10 -5.83
CA ALA A 114 -8.86 7.28 -5.55
C ALA A 114 -9.67 8.54 -5.20
N TRP A 115 -9.11 9.40 -4.34
CA TRP A 115 -9.63 10.73 -4.09
C TRP A 115 -9.65 11.60 -5.35
N LYS A 116 -10.82 12.14 -5.68
CA LYS A 116 -11.03 12.94 -6.88
C LYS A 116 -11.01 14.44 -6.58
N VAL A 117 -9.81 14.97 -6.39
CA VAL A 117 -9.57 16.37 -6.01
C VAL A 117 -10.10 17.38 -7.04
N SER A 118 -10.16 16.99 -8.31
CA SER A 118 -10.67 17.84 -9.39
C SER A 118 -12.19 17.96 -9.42
N GLU A 119 -12.93 17.10 -8.71
CA GLU A 119 -14.39 17.11 -8.69
C GLU A 119 -14.90 17.97 -7.53
N THR A 120 -15.78 18.95 -7.80
CA THR A 120 -16.29 19.88 -6.78
C THR A 120 -16.91 19.17 -5.57
N ALA A 121 -17.62 18.05 -5.78
CA ALA A 121 -18.32 17.33 -4.71
C ALA A 121 -17.40 16.51 -3.79
N THR A 122 -16.15 16.31 -4.18
CA THR A 122 -15.14 15.54 -3.43
C THR A 122 -13.80 16.27 -3.39
N LYS A 123 -13.83 17.60 -3.49
CA LYS A 123 -12.62 18.40 -3.62
C LYS A 123 -11.83 18.44 -2.32
N SER A 124 -12.51 18.53 -1.18
CA SER A 124 -11.87 18.54 0.14
C SER A 124 -11.64 17.13 0.69
N LYS A 125 -10.72 17.03 1.65
CA LYS A 125 -10.46 15.80 2.40
C LYS A 125 -11.73 15.28 3.11
N LEU A 126 -12.52 16.18 3.68
CA LEU A 126 -13.75 15.83 4.39
C LEU A 126 -14.76 15.15 3.45
N GLU A 127 -14.92 15.67 2.24
CA GLU A 127 -15.82 15.09 1.25
C GLU A 127 -15.30 13.75 0.72
N ALA A 128 -13.98 13.63 0.53
CA ALA A 128 -13.33 12.36 0.20
C ALA A 128 -13.61 11.29 1.25
N ASP A 129 -13.48 11.64 2.54
CA ASP A 129 -13.77 10.75 3.67
C ASP A 129 -15.25 10.34 3.72
N ASN A 130 -16.16 11.27 3.43
CA ASN A 130 -17.59 10.96 3.33
C ASN A 130 -17.86 9.99 2.18
N ALA A 131 -17.24 10.22 1.02
CA ALA A 131 -17.32 9.38 -0.18
C ALA A 131 -16.48 8.09 -0.11
N LYS A 132 -15.73 7.87 0.98
CA LYS A 132 -14.84 6.71 1.19
C LYS A 132 -13.78 6.57 0.08
N GLN A 133 -13.29 7.69 -0.43
CA GLN A 133 -12.20 7.72 -1.39
C GLN A 133 -10.85 7.59 -0.68
N CYS A 134 -9.94 6.85 -1.30
CA CYS A 134 -8.62 6.51 -0.82
C CYS A 134 -7.58 7.58 -1.21
N TYR A 135 -6.71 7.90 -0.27
CA TYR A 135 -5.58 8.81 -0.45
C TYR A 135 -4.49 8.50 0.57
N LEU A 136 -3.28 8.97 0.29
CA LEU A 136 -2.18 9.00 1.24
C LEU A 136 -2.17 10.33 2.00
N GLU A 137 -1.95 10.28 3.30
CA GLU A 137 -1.58 11.42 4.13
C GLU A 137 -0.09 11.30 4.45
N ILE A 138 0.70 12.28 4.03
CA ILE A 138 2.16 12.23 4.12
C ILE A 138 2.63 13.45 4.89
N ALA A 139 3.20 13.24 6.08
CA ALA A 139 3.92 14.29 6.80
C ALA A 139 5.38 14.29 6.33
N CYS A 140 5.79 15.38 5.67
CA CYS A 140 7.12 15.48 5.09
C CYS A 140 7.69 16.91 5.14
N LYS A 141 8.99 17.00 4.88
CA LYS A 141 9.72 18.23 4.55
C LYS A 141 10.18 18.09 3.11
N ILE A 142 9.97 19.11 2.30
CA ILE A 142 10.45 19.14 0.91
C ILE A 142 11.43 20.28 0.77
N ARG A 143 12.63 19.96 0.31
CA ARG A 143 13.69 20.91 0.01
C ARG A 143 14.05 20.84 -1.46
N GLN A 144 14.42 21.99 -2.02
CA GLN A 144 15.03 22.07 -3.33
C GLN A 144 16.23 23.02 -3.27
N SER A 145 17.40 22.53 -3.69
CA SER A 145 18.66 23.29 -3.60
C SER A 145 18.93 23.86 -2.19
N GLY A 146 18.57 23.11 -1.15
CA GLY A 146 18.76 23.48 0.26
C GLY A 146 17.66 24.38 0.87
N ALA A 147 16.78 24.98 0.08
CA ALA A 147 15.66 25.79 0.56
C ALA A 147 14.43 24.93 0.85
N TYR A 148 13.70 25.21 1.94
CA TYR A 148 12.43 24.54 2.26
C TYR A 148 11.30 25.06 1.36
N LEU A 149 10.74 24.17 0.55
CA LEU A 149 9.50 24.41 -0.19
C LEU A 149 8.27 24.01 0.64
N LEU A 150 8.43 23.01 1.51
CA LEU A 150 7.40 22.54 2.44
C LEU A 150 8.05 22.18 3.78
N GLY A 151 7.40 22.58 4.87
CA GLY A 151 7.91 22.39 6.23
C GLY A 151 9.06 23.34 6.55
N SER A 152 9.83 23.00 7.58
CA SER A 152 11.02 23.75 8.01
C SER A 152 12.04 22.82 8.67
N ALA A 153 13.14 23.39 9.17
CA ALA A 153 14.12 22.62 9.94
C ALA A 153 13.48 21.88 11.12
N SER A 154 12.53 22.52 11.82
CA SER A 154 11.88 21.99 13.03
C SER A 154 10.48 21.42 12.81
N GLU A 155 9.88 21.59 11.63
CA GLU A 155 8.46 21.28 11.42
C GLU A 155 8.23 20.45 10.15
N TYR A 156 7.45 19.37 10.28
CA TYR A 156 6.88 18.63 9.17
C TYR A 156 5.52 19.21 8.81
N LYS A 157 5.20 19.26 7.52
CA LYS A 157 3.84 19.60 7.05
C LYS A 157 3.22 18.43 6.31
N THR A 158 1.90 18.40 6.31
CA THR A 158 1.12 17.32 5.71
C THR A 158 0.73 17.70 4.28
N ILE A 159 0.87 16.74 3.38
CA ILE A 159 0.24 16.75 2.06
C ILE A 159 -0.63 15.51 1.91
N TYR A 160 -1.60 15.62 1.01
CA TYR A 160 -2.52 14.56 0.65
C TYR A 160 -2.32 14.17 -0.82
N VAL A 161 -2.39 12.88 -1.12
CA VAL A 161 -2.15 12.36 -2.47
C VAL A 161 -3.24 11.36 -2.82
N PRO A 162 -4.04 11.60 -3.87
CA PRO A 162 -4.97 10.60 -4.40
C PRO A 162 -4.31 9.25 -4.63
N PHE A 163 -4.95 8.19 -4.15
CA PHE A 163 -4.39 6.84 -4.23
C PHE A 163 -5.49 5.84 -4.52
N GLY A 164 -5.43 5.21 -5.69
CA GLY A 164 -6.36 4.16 -6.10
C GLY A 164 -5.63 3.14 -6.96
N ASP A 165 -6.04 1.89 -6.82
CA ASP A 165 -5.55 0.73 -7.55
C ASP A 165 -6.42 -0.49 -7.22
N THR A 166 -6.19 -1.61 -7.90
CA THR A 166 -6.81 -2.90 -7.58
C THR A 166 -5.79 -3.84 -6.96
N TRP A 167 -5.98 -4.12 -5.67
CA TRP A 167 -5.18 -5.11 -4.97
C TRP A 167 -5.71 -6.52 -5.22
N GLU A 168 -4.93 -7.32 -5.93
CA GLU A 168 -5.25 -8.72 -6.23
C GLU A 168 -4.67 -9.72 -5.22
N GLN A 169 -5.41 -10.81 -4.97
CA GLN A 169 -5.00 -11.89 -4.08
C GLN A 169 -3.67 -12.53 -4.49
N GLY A 170 -2.75 -12.65 -3.53
CA GLY A 170 -1.46 -13.29 -3.74
C GLY A 170 -0.54 -12.54 -4.70
N LYS A 171 -0.79 -11.24 -4.88
CA LYS A 171 0.10 -10.34 -5.60
C LYS A 171 0.86 -9.44 -4.66
N ARG A 172 2.05 -9.02 -5.11
CA ARG A 172 2.86 -7.98 -4.50
C ARG A 172 2.75 -6.73 -5.38
N HIS A 173 2.22 -5.66 -4.80
CA HIS A 173 2.08 -4.34 -5.42
C HIS A 173 3.16 -3.41 -4.87
N ILE A 174 3.96 -2.84 -5.75
CA ILE A 174 5.07 -1.95 -5.43
C ILE A 174 4.75 -0.58 -6.03
N TYR A 175 4.56 0.42 -5.17
CA TYR A 175 4.28 1.79 -5.56
C TYR A 175 5.53 2.65 -5.39
N THR A 176 6.01 3.26 -6.46
CA THR A 176 7.09 4.25 -6.39
C THR A 176 6.48 5.64 -6.36
N LEU A 177 6.54 6.30 -5.21
CA LEU A 177 6.14 7.69 -5.03
C LEU A 177 7.18 8.64 -5.64
N ILE A 178 6.81 9.41 -6.64
CA ILE A 178 7.65 10.43 -7.27
C ILE A 178 7.32 11.78 -6.63
N PHE A 179 8.16 12.21 -5.69
CA PHE A 179 7.92 13.40 -4.89
C PHE A 179 8.16 14.70 -5.66
N GLY A 180 7.06 15.42 -5.92
CA GLY A 180 7.05 16.83 -6.35
C GLY A 180 6.25 17.77 -5.43
N GLY A 181 5.37 17.23 -4.58
CA GLY A 181 4.27 17.98 -3.94
C GLY A 181 3.00 17.14 -3.74
N GLY A 182 1.86 17.75 -3.45
CA GLY A 182 0.59 17.07 -3.23
C GLY A 182 -0.56 18.06 -3.14
N TYR A 183 -1.55 17.78 -2.30
CA TYR A 183 -2.67 18.68 -2.02
C TYR A 183 -2.77 19.01 -0.53
N ASP A 184 -3.39 20.14 -0.19
CA ASP A 184 -3.84 20.43 1.17
C ASP A 184 -5.20 19.78 1.47
N ASP A 185 -5.77 20.05 2.64
CA ASP A 185 -7.05 19.46 3.06
C ASP A 185 -8.27 20.01 2.32
N GLN A 186 -8.11 21.11 1.56
CA GLN A 186 -9.12 21.68 0.67
C GLN A 186 -8.95 21.21 -0.78
N GLY A 187 -7.97 20.35 -1.05
CA GLY A 187 -7.67 19.89 -2.40
C GLY A 187 -6.95 20.91 -3.26
N GLU A 188 -6.35 21.94 -2.67
CA GLU A 188 -5.50 22.88 -3.40
C GLU A 188 -4.10 22.31 -3.54
N ALA A 189 -3.50 22.48 -4.72
CA ALA A 189 -2.17 21.94 -5.00
C ALA A 189 -1.11 22.63 -4.14
N VAL A 190 -0.30 21.82 -3.46
CA VAL A 190 0.90 22.23 -2.74
C VAL A 190 2.10 21.74 -3.54
N LEU A 191 2.79 22.66 -4.21
CA LEU A 191 3.85 22.35 -5.19
C LEU A 191 3.31 21.50 -6.37
N ASN A 192 4.16 20.74 -7.06
CA ASN A 192 3.73 19.87 -8.15
C ASN A 192 3.21 18.54 -7.60
N PRO A 193 1.95 18.14 -7.82
CA PRO A 193 1.41 16.91 -7.22
C PRO A 193 2.26 15.66 -7.51
N ILE A 194 2.38 14.77 -6.52
CA ILE A 194 3.05 13.45 -6.64
C ILE A 194 2.48 12.64 -7.81
N GLN A 195 3.38 12.03 -8.58
CA GLN A 195 3.06 10.98 -9.55
C GLN A 195 3.46 9.61 -8.98
N PHE A 196 2.81 8.55 -9.40
CA PHE A 196 3.13 7.19 -8.96
C PHE A 196 3.37 6.26 -10.14
N ASP A 197 4.45 5.49 -10.04
CA ASP A 197 4.65 4.29 -10.87
C ASP A 197 4.21 3.07 -10.03
N ALA A 198 3.42 2.17 -10.62
CA ALA A 198 2.95 0.95 -9.97
C ALA A 198 3.47 -0.30 -10.70
N GLU A 199 3.96 -1.27 -9.94
CA GLU A 199 4.39 -2.57 -10.44
C GLU A 199 3.71 -3.69 -9.65
N THR A 200 3.08 -4.64 -10.35
CA THR A 200 2.42 -5.81 -9.74
C THR A 200 3.15 -7.07 -10.13
N THR A 201 3.57 -7.85 -9.14
CA THR A 201 4.28 -9.13 -9.31
C THR A 201 3.58 -10.25 -8.54
N GLY A 202 3.95 -11.50 -8.80
CA GLY A 202 3.51 -12.62 -7.96
C GLY A 202 4.09 -12.48 -6.54
N TRP A 203 3.28 -12.74 -5.52
CA TRP A 203 3.81 -12.88 -4.16
C TRP A 203 4.50 -14.23 -4.05
N VAL A 204 5.83 -14.22 -4.12
CA VAL A 204 6.68 -15.39 -3.94
C VAL A 204 7.05 -15.60 -2.47
N ASP A 205 7.20 -16.85 -2.06
CA ASP A 205 7.69 -17.21 -0.73
C ASP A 205 9.13 -16.70 -0.52
N ALA A 206 9.50 -16.43 0.73
CA ALA A 206 10.90 -16.20 1.06
C ALA A 206 11.70 -17.50 0.88
N ASP A 207 12.99 -17.42 0.52
CA ASP A 207 13.91 -18.56 0.23
C ASP A 207 14.22 -19.48 1.45
N LYS A 208 13.26 -19.75 2.33
CA LYS A 208 13.43 -20.64 3.47
C LYS A 208 12.33 -21.70 3.46
N ASP A 209 12.69 -22.89 3.02
CA ASP A 209 11.92 -24.10 3.24
C ASP A 209 11.72 -24.29 4.75
N VAL A 210 10.52 -23.98 5.24
CA VAL A 210 10.13 -24.37 6.60
C VAL A 210 9.67 -25.81 6.52
N ASN A 211 10.63 -26.73 6.53
CA ASN A 211 10.34 -28.15 6.66
C ASN A 211 9.89 -28.39 8.12
N VAL A 212 8.58 -28.32 8.36
CA VAL A 212 8.01 -28.71 9.65
C VAL A 212 8.05 -30.23 9.71
N GLN A 213 9.12 -30.80 10.28
CA GLN A 213 9.12 -32.22 10.64
C GLN A 213 8.20 -32.44 11.85
N PRO A 214 7.51 -33.60 11.92
CA PRO A 214 6.56 -33.92 12.99
C PRO A 214 7.18 -33.93 14.38
#